data_AF-A0A2S6C840-F1
#
_entry.id   AF-A0A2S6C840-F1
#
_cell.length_a   1.000
_cell.length_b   1.000
_cell.length_c   1.000
_cell.angle_alpha   90.00
_cell.angle_beta   90.00
_cell.angle_gamma   90.00
#
_symmetry.space_group_name_H-M   'P 1'
#
loop_
_entity.id
_entity.type
_entity.pdbx_description
1 polymer ?
#
loop_
_entity_poly.entity_id
_entity_poly.type
_entity_poly.pdbx_seq_one_letter_code
_entity_poly.pdbx_strand_id
1 'polypeptide(L)'
;MLSVHGPQGVSISWDEHVAAITGMKLPFMMHAPLPWSGHRASNWKDLKLCNRLRIPLRYTETENTMLGKKVERKVVNKTLEIFSIDAHPTSSTFGRKLVSTKFDVTLSREDGRDLVPKHVEAIMAFVESELNDLLAYADQQAASNISTSDNLAGNSTSADGDKAAEAKPATRTVSRAEAAAAAAKATPENFAAFFKKYRDEQAVESPRWTEIQCPAEALRCFKCQKVERDEWPLQSCGGCKVAKYCNKVCQSEDWNMHKTFCKIFGGQ
;
A
#
# COMPACT_ATOMS: atom_id res chain seq x y z
N MET A 1 -27.67 8.50 -13.56
CA MET A 1 -27.62 7.17 -12.92
C MET A 1 -26.40 7.15 -12.03
N LEU A 2 -26.56 7.02 -10.70
CA LEU A 2 -25.42 6.94 -9.79
C LEU A 2 -24.74 5.58 -10.00
N SER A 3 -23.42 5.57 -10.16
CA SER A 3 -22.65 4.34 -10.32
C SER A 3 -22.93 3.42 -9.13
N VAL A 4 -23.51 2.26 -9.40
CA VAL A 4 -23.76 1.19 -8.40
C VAL A 4 -22.43 0.61 -7.89
N HIS A 5 -21.33 0.93 -8.58
CA HIS A 5 -20.01 0.43 -8.28
C HIS A 5 -19.39 1.26 -7.15
N GLY A 6 -18.82 0.57 -6.16
CA GLY A 6 -18.02 1.21 -5.12
C GLY A 6 -16.66 1.65 -5.62
N PRO A 7 -15.73 2.00 -4.71
CA PRO A 7 -14.45 2.54 -5.11
C PRO A 7 -13.64 1.50 -5.90
N GLN A 8 -12.77 1.99 -6.77
CA GLN A 8 -11.80 1.14 -7.43
C GLN A 8 -10.69 0.77 -6.45
N GLY A 9 -10.42 -0.52 -6.33
CA GLY A 9 -9.20 -1.05 -5.74
C GLY A 9 -8.18 -1.45 -6.81
N VAL A 10 -7.05 -1.97 -6.36
CA VAL A 10 -6.01 -2.54 -7.22
C VAL A 10 -5.73 -3.97 -6.79
N SER A 11 -5.97 -4.92 -7.68
CA SER A 11 -5.54 -6.30 -7.50
C SER A 11 -4.08 -6.44 -7.91
N ILE A 12 -3.27 -7.08 -7.07
CA ILE A 12 -1.83 -7.27 -7.25
C ILE A 12 -1.53 -8.75 -7.21
N SER A 13 -0.86 -9.24 -8.26
CA SER A 13 -0.43 -10.63 -8.37
C SER A 13 1.06 -10.73 -8.69
N TRP A 14 1.69 -11.71 -8.05
CA TRP A 14 3.09 -12.11 -8.26
C TRP A 14 3.19 -13.48 -8.96
N ASP A 15 2.15 -13.86 -9.70
CA ASP A 15 2.10 -15.13 -10.41
C ASP A 15 2.98 -15.12 -11.67
N GLU A 16 4.18 -15.68 -11.56
CA GLU A 16 5.15 -15.84 -12.67
C GLU A 16 4.56 -16.61 -13.86
N HIS A 17 3.67 -17.56 -13.62
CA HIS A 17 3.07 -18.35 -14.70
C HIS A 17 2.08 -17.50 -15.51
N VAL A 18 1.22 -16.74 -14.82
CA VAL A 18 0.32 -15.79 -15.50
C VAL A 18 1.13 -14.72 -16.23
N ALA A 19 2.18 -14.17 -15.60
CA ALA A 19 3.06 -13.19 -16.24
C ALA A 19 3.72 -13.74 -17.51
N ALA A 20 4.22 -14.98 -17.48
CA ALA A 20 4.82 -15.64 -18.64
C ALA A 20 3.81 -15.86 -19.78
N ILE A 21 2.56 -16.22 -19.47
CA ILE A 21 1.51 -16.43 -20.47
C ILE A 21 1.04 -15.11 -21.09
N THR A 22 0.87 -14.07 -20.28
CA THR A 22 0.30 -12.78 -20.74
C THR A 22 1.35 -11.80 -21.26
N GLY A 23 2.64 -12.06 -21.02
CA GLY A 23 3.73 -11.13 -21.31
C GLY A 23 3.74 -9.90 -20.39
N MET A 24 2.99 -9.93 -19.27
CA MET A 24 2.95 -8.82 -18.32
C MET A 24 4.18 -8.83 -17.40
N LYS A 25 4.64 -7.64 -17.01
CA LYS A 25 5.72 -7.50 -16.02
C LYS A 25 5.19 -7.74 -14.60
N LEU A 26 6.00 -8.38 -13.75
CA LEU A 26 5.68 -8.54 -12.34
C LEU A 26 6.08 -7.31 -11.50
N PRO A 27 5.32 -6.96 -10.46
CA PRO A 27 3.95 -7.44 -10.23
C PRO A 27 3.01 -6.87 -11.29
N PHE A 28 2.05 -7.66 -11.76
CA PHE A 28 1.00 -7.09 -12.60
C PHE A 28 -0.15 -6.59 -11.72
N MET A 29 -0.63 -5.39 -12.06
CA MET A 29 -1.63 -4.66 -11.29
C MET A 29 -2.86 -4.43 -12.17
N MET A 30 -4.03 -4.70 -11.62
CA MET A 30 -5.30 -4.56 -12.34
C MET A 30 -6.30 -3.75 -11.53
N HIS A 31 -7.14 -2.97 -12.20
CA HIS A 31 -8.29 -2.35 -11.57
C HIS A 31 -9.21 -3.44 -11.02
N ALA A 32 -9.62 -3.30 -9.76
CA ALA A 32 -10.53 -4.21 -9.09
C ALA A 32 -11.76 -3.41 -8.64
N PRO A 33 -12.91 -3.50 -9.34
CA PRO A 33 -14.12 -2.83 -8.88
C PRO A 33 -14.58 -3.46 -7.56
N LEU A 34 -14.76 -2.66 -6.51
CA LEU A 34 -15.20 -3.15 -5.22
C LEU A 34 -16.67 -2.78 -5.00
N PRO A 35 -17.57 -3.74 -4.71
CA PRO A 35 -18.88 -3.40 -4.21
C PRO A 35 -18.72 -2.75 -2.83
N TRP A 36 -19.58 -1.78 -2.48
CA TRP A 36 -19.54 -1.11 -1.17
C TRP A 36 -19.67 -2.10 0.00
N SER A 37 -20.45 -3.16 -0.17
CA SER A 37 -20.55 -4.25 0.80
C SER A 37 -19.20 -4.93 1.03
N GLY A 38 -18.43 -5.18 -0.02
CA GLY A 38 -17.08 -5.72 0.05
C GLY A 38 -16.08 -4.74 0.65
N HIS A 39 -16.17 -3.45 0.30
CA HIS A 39 -15.32 -2.39 0.86
C HIS A 39 -15.48 -2.26 2.38
N ARG A 40 -16.66 -2.56 2.94
CA ARG A 40 -16.89 -2.46 4.40
C ARG A 40 -16.75 -3.78 5.15
N ALA A 41 -16.29 -4.84 4.49
CA ALA A 41 -16.09 -6.13 5.14
C ALA A 41 -15.06 -6.02 6.28
N SER A 42 -15.19 -6.86 7.29
CA SER A 42 -14.32 -6.83 8.48
C SER A 42 -12.95 -7.50 8.26
N ASN A 43 -12.74 -8.13 7.10
CA ASN A 43 -11.51 -8.85 6.77
C ASN A 43 -10.41 -7.97 6.16
N TRP A 44 -10.68 -6.67 5.96
CA TRP A 44 -9.66 -5.72 5.52
C TRP A 44 -8.65 -5.45 6.64
N LYS A 45 -7.38 -5.34 6.26
CA LYS A 45 -6.26 -5.09 7.18
C LYS A 45 -5.47 -3.87 6.73
N ASP A 46 -5.06 -3.04 7.67
CA ASP A 46 -4.37 -1.77 7.37
C ASP A 46 -2.88 -1.94 7.05
N LEU A 47 -2.35 -1.02 6.26
CA LEU A 47 -0.94 -0.97 5.87
C LEU A 47 -0.24 0.23 6.52
N LYS A 48 0.57 -0.07 7.54
CA LYS A 48 1.18 0.95 8.42
C LYS A 48 2.02 1.99 7.67
N LEU A 49 2.81 1.57 6.68
CA LEU A 49 3.66 2.49 5.92
C LEU A 49 2.81 3.49 5.14
N CYS A 50 1.75 3.03 4.49
CA CYS A 50 0.88 3.87 3.67
C CYS A 50 0.10 4.88 4.54
N ASN A 51 -0.34 4.48 5.73
CA ASN A 51 -0.97 5.39 6.70
C ASN A 51 -0.06 6.57 7.05
N ARG A 52 1.25 6.32 7.17
CA ARG A 52 2.25 7.37 7.42
C ARG A 52 2.36 8.38 6.27
N LEU A 53 2.10 7.94 5.03
CA LEU A 53 2.02 8.79 3.85
C LEU A 53 0.66 9.50 3.69
N ARG A 54 -0.26 9.37 4.65
CA ARG A 54 -1.68 9.79 4.54
C ARG A 54 -2.41 9.17 3.34
N ILE A 55 -1.99 7.98 2.95
CA ILE A 55 -2.70 7.17 1.97
C ILE A 55 -3.23 5.96 2.75
N PRO A 56 -4.46 6.00 3.28
CA PRO A 56 -4.95 4.97 4.19
C PRO A 56 -5.26 3.69 3.39
N LEU A 57 -4.22 2.95 3.03
CA LEU A 57 -4.32 1.72 2.28
C LEU A 57 -4.59 0.56 3.23
N ARG A 58 -5.47 -0.30 2.76
CA ARG A 58 -5.79 -1.57 3.39
C ARG A 58 -5.84 -2.64 2.32
N TYR A 59 -5.69 -3.88 2.74
CA TYR A 59 -5.70 -5.03 1.85
C TYR A 59 -6.66 -6.11 2.33
N THR A 60 -7.10 -6.93 1.39
CA THR A 60 -7.66 -8.25 1.63
C THR A 60 -6.92 -9.26 0.76
N GLU A 61 -6.79 -10.48 1.25
CA GLU A 61 -6.42 -11.61 0.40
C GLU A 61 -7.56 -11.87 -0.58
N THR A 62 -7.22 -12.13 -1.84
CA THR A 62 -8.18 -12.39 -2.91
C THR A 62 -8.15 -13.87 -3.24
N GLU A 63 -9.32 -14.50 -3.20
CA GLU A 63 -9.47 -15.85 -3.72
C GLU A 63 -9.42 -15.79 -5.25
N ASN A 64 -8.68 -16.69 -5.88
CA ASN A 64 -8.66 -16.76 -7.33
C ASN A 64 -10.02 -17.25 -7.82
N THR A 65 -10.86 -16.32 -8.26
CA THR A 65 -12.24 -16.56 -8.67
C THR A 65 -12.32 -17.49 -9.88
N MET A 66 -11.29 -17.57 -10.72
CA MET A 66 -11.25 -18.46 -11.88
C MET A 66 -11.26 -19.94 -11.48
N LEU A 67 -10.68 -20.28 -10.32
CA LEU A 67 -10.54 -21.67 -9.86
C LEU A 67 -11.44 -22.01 -8.67
N GLY A 68 -12.15 -21.03 -8.12
CA GLY A 68 -12.97 -21.20 -6.92
C GLY A 68 -12.18 -21.71 -5.70
N LYS A 69 -10.85 -21.57 -5.71
CA LYS A 69 -9.94 -22.08 -4.69
C LYS A 69 -8.83 -21.07 -4.44
N LYS A 70 -8.44 -20.92 -3.17
CA LYS A 70 -7.19 -20.26 -2.80
C LYS A 70 -6.03 -21.10 -3.30
N VAL A 71 -5.31 -20.58 -4.30
CA VAL A 71 -4.07 -21.19 -4.78
C VAL A 71 -2.92 -20.54 -4.03
N GLU A 72 -2.27 -21.29 -3.14
CA GLU A 72 -1.03 -20.85 -2.52
C GLU A 72 0.04 -20.71 -3.61
N ARG A 73 0.68 -19.54 -3.69
CA ARG A 73 1.75 -19.30 -4.66
C ARG A 73 3.10 -19.74 -4.10
N LYS A 74 4.06 -20.00 -4.99
CA LYS A 74 5.45 -20.24 -4.60
C LYS A 74 6.15 -18.97 -4.13
N VAL A 75 5.73 -17.82 -4.66
CA VAL A 75 6.37 -16.52 -4.43
C VAL A 75 5.52 -15.67 -3.49
N VAL A 76 6.19 -14.99 -2.57
CA VAL A 76 5.56 -14.06 -1.63
C VAL A 76 5.19 -12.76 -2.36
N ASN A 77 4.07 -12.16 -1.97
CA ASN A 77 3.66 -10.86 -2.47
C ASN A 77 4.57 -9.74 -1.93
N LYS A 78 5.64 -9.41 -2.68
CA LYS A 78 6.65 -8.42 -2.25
C LYS A 78 6.06 -7.02 -2.08
N THR A 79 5.07 -6.64 -2.89
CA THR A 79 4.38 -5.34 -2.74
C THR A 79 3.74 -5.21 -1.37
N LEU A 80 3.07 -6.26 -0.91
CA LEU A 80 2.45 -6.27 0.41
C LEU A 80 3.50 -6.25 1.53
N GLU A 81 4.59 -7.01 1.38
CA GLU A 81 5.69 -6.98 2.35
C GLU A 81 6.21 -5.55 2.53
N ILE A 82 6.51 -4.86 1.42
CA ILE A 82 7.00 -3.49 1.40
C ILE A 82 6.01 -2.53 2.07
N PHE A 83 4.72 -2.59 1.72
CA PHE A 83 3.69 -1.72 2.31
C PHE A 83 3.40 -2.02 3.78
N SER A 84 3.76 -3.22 4.25
CA SER A 84 3.58 -3.65 5.64
C SER A 84 4.74 -3.30 6.57
N ILE A 85 5.81 -2.68 6.07
CA ILE A 85 6.99 -2.35 6.88
C ILE A 85 6.61 -1.35 7.98
N ASP A 86 7.05 -1.64 9.20
CA ASP A 86 6.88 -0.70 10.31
C ASP A 86 7.94 0.41 10.26
N ALA A 87 7.52 1.59 9.80
CA ALA A 87 8.36 2.77 9.69
C ALA A 87 8.38 3.66 10.95
N HIS A 88 7.87 3.20 12.10
CA HIS A 88 7.89 4.00 13.34
C HIS A 88 9.19 3.76 14.13
N PRO A 89 10.11 4.74 14.25
CA PRO A 89 11.44 4.51 14.83
C PRO A 89 11.42 3.97 16.27
N THR A 90 10.40 4.38 17.04
CA THR A 90 10.18 3.99 18.43
C THR A 90 9.48 2.64 18.59
N SER A 91 9.00 2.02 17.50
CA SER A 91 8.32 0.73 17.56
C SER A 91 9.30 -0.40 17.90
N SER A 92 8.83 -1.38 18.66
CA SER A 92 9.55 -2.64 18.91
C SER A 92 9.68 -3.48 17.64
N THR A 93 8.77 -3.29 16.68
CA THR A 93 8.79 -3.96 15.38
C THR A 93 9.38 -3.09 14.27
N PHE A 94 10.07 -1.99 14.60
CA PHE A 94 10.67 -1.08 13.62
C PHE A 94 11.50 -1.83 12.56
N GLY A 95 11.23 -1.54 11.29
CA GLY A 95 11.86 -2.17 10.14
C GLY A 95 11.37 -3.57 9.83
N ARG A 96 10.44 -4.17 10.59
CA ARG A 96 9.91 -5.50 10.27
C ARG A 96 8.81 -5.41 9.22
N LYS A 97 8.83 -6.33 8.25
CA LYS A 97 7.70 -6.64 7.35
C LYS A 97 6.63 -7.35 8.18
N LEU A 98 5.52 -6.67 8.46
CA LEU A 98 4.49 -7.18 9.37
C LEU A 98 3.54 -8.17 8.72
N VAL A 99 3.48 -8.17 7.40
CA VAL A 99 2.61 -9.05 6.63
C VAL A 99 3.45 -9.72 5.55
N SER A 100 3.34 -11.04 5.48
CA SER A 100 3.86 -11.83 4.38
C SER A 100 2.75 -12.79 3.96
N THR A 101 2.44 -12.81 2.67
CA THR A 101 1.40 -13.70 2.13
C THR A 101 1.83 -14.20 0.75
N LYS A 102 1.46 -15.44 0.46
CA LYS A 102 1.63 -16.07 -0.85
C LYS A 102 0.35 -15.99 -1.68
N PHE A 103 -0.60 -15.15 -1.30
CA PHE A 103 -1.84 -14.95 -2.04
C PHE A 103 -1.80 -13.68 -2.87
N ASP A 104 -2.63 -13.65 -3.90
CA ASP A 104 -2.97 -12.41 -4.58
C ASP A 104 -3.74 -11.53 -3.59
N VAL A 105 -3.55 -10.22 -3.68
CA VAL A 105 -4.20 -9.27 -2.76
C VAL A 105 -4.91 -8.19 -3.54
N THR A 106 -5.98 -7.67 -2.95
CA THR A 106 -6.61 -6.44 -3.42
C THR A 106 -6.37 -5.34 -2.41
N LEU A 107 -5.80 -4.24 -2.90
CA LEU A 107 -5.63 -3.00 -2.16
C LEU A 107 -6.81 -2.07 -2.39
N SER A 108 -7.18 -1.32 -1.36
CA SER A 108 -8.18 -0.26 -1.44
C SER A 108 -7.84 0.85 -0.48
N ARG A 109 -8.37 2.06 -0.74
CA ARG A 109 -8.31 3.15 0.22
C ARG A 109 -9.46 3.03 1.23
N GLU A 110 -9.14 3.17 2.51
CA GLU A 110 -10.12 3.22 3.60
C GLU A 110 -11.08 4.40 3.45
N ASP A 111 -10.58 5.54 2.95
CA ASP A 111 -11.36 6.76 2.74
C ASP A 111 -12.39 6.67 1.58
N GLY A 112 -12.47 5.52 0.91
CA GLY A 112 -13.43 5.27 -0.16
C GLY A 112 -13.14 6.01 -1.47
N ARG A 113 -11.94 6.58 -1.64
CA ARG A 113 -11.48 7.10 -2.93
C ARG A 113 -10.91 5.98 -3.79
N ASP A 114 -10.89 6.23 -5.09
CA ASP A 114 -10.32 5.28 -6.04
C ASP A 114 -8.80 5.14 -5.85
N LEU A 115 -8.37 3.88 -5.95
CA LEU A 115 -6.98 3.48 -6.09
C LEU A 115 -6.79 2.93 -7.50
N VAL A 116 -5.85 3.50 -8.24
CA VAL A 116 -5.50 3.02 -9.59
C VAL A 116 -4.09 2.42 -9.58
N PRO A 117 -3.74 1.50 -10.51
CA PRO A 117 -2.42 0.86 -10.56
C PRO A 117 -1.25 1.85 -10.48
N LYS A 118 -1.35 2.96 -11.20
CA LYS A 118 -0.34 4.03 -11.20
C LYS A 118 -0.11 4.69 -9.84
N HIS A 119 -1.11 4.71 -8.94
CA HIS A 119 -0.88 5.13 -7.56
C HIS A 119 0.04 4.14 -6.84
N VAL A 120 -0.21 2.83 -7.00
CA VAL A 120 0.59 1.77 -6.38
C VAL A 120 2.02 1.78 -6.93
N GLU A 121 2.18 1.94 -8.25
CA GLU A 121 3.50 2.10 -8.90
C GLU A 121 4.29 3.28 -8.31
N ALA A 122 3.66 4.46 -8.18
CA ALA A 122 4.33 5.62 -7.61
C ALA A 122 4.68 5.44 -6.12
N ILE A 123 3.84 4.75 -5.34
CA ILE A 123 4.16 4.42 -3.94
C ILE A 123 5.34 3.45 -3.88
N MET A 124 5.35 2.41 -4.69
CA MET A 124 6.47 1.46 -4.77
C MET A 124 7.77 2.18 -5.14
N ALA A 125 7.74 3.01 -6.19
CA ALA A 125 8.90 3.78 -6.63
C ALA A 125 9.44 4.71 -5.54
N PHE A 126 8.55 5.38 -4.80
CA PHE A 126 8.95 6.22 -3.66
C PHE A 126 9.63 5.40 -2.56
N VAL A 127 9.08 4.24 -2.20
CA VAL A 127 9.66 3.40 -1.14
C VAL A 127 11.03 2.87 -1.57
N GLU A 128 11.18 2.45 -2.82
CA GLU A 128 12.44 1.95 -3.36
C GLU A 128 13.50 3.06 -3.49
N SER A 129 13.12 4.29 -3.85
CA SER A 129 14.08 5.38 -4.03
C SER A 129 14.42 6.12 -2.72
N GLU A 130 13.41 6.49 -1.95
CA GLU A 130 13.58 7.34 -0.77
C GLU A 130 13.78 6.56 0.52
N LEU A 131 13.23 5.33 0.59
CA LEU A 131 13.23 4.49 1.78
C LEU A 131 14.10 3.23 1.61
N ASN A 132 15.04 3.22 0.66
CA ASN A 132 15.91 2.07 0.39
C ASN A 132 16.65 1.57 1.65
N ASP A 133 17.17 2.47 2.48
CA ASP A 133 17.87 2.07 3.71
C ASP A 133 16.92 1.39 4.72
N LEU A 134 15.64 1.79 4.75
CA LEU A 134 14.62 1.10 5.55
C LEU A 134 14.34 -0.31 5.00
N LEU A 135 14.28 -0.48 3.67
CA LEU A 135 14.14 -1.79 3.03
C LEU A 135 15.33 -2.71 3.33
N ALA A 136 16.55 -2.20 3.15
CA ALA A 136 17.78 -2.95 3.41
C ALA A 136 17.88 -3.38 4.89
N TYR A 137 17.49 -2.50 5.82
CA TYR A 137 17.41 -2.83 7.24
C TYR A 137 16.34 -3.88 7.54
N ALA A 138 15.19 -3.83 6.86
CA ALA A 138 14.13 -4.83 6.98
C ALA A 138 14.60 -6.24 6.55
N ASP A 139 15.34 -6.31 5.46
CA ASP A 139 15.90 -7.57 4.96
C ASP A 139 16.98 -8.13 5.90
N GLN A 140 17.81 -7.27 6.51
CA GLN A 140 18.78 -7.67 7.53
C GLN A 140 18.08 -8.28 8.76
N GLN A 141 16.99 -7.66 9.23
CA GLN A 141 16.19 -8.18 10.34
C GLN A 141 15.56 -9.54 10.03
N ALA A 142 15.08 -9.75 8.80
CA ALA A 142 14.55 -11.03 8.37
C ALA A 142 15.63 -12.13 8.38
N ALA A 143 16.83 -11.82 7.89
CA ALA A 143 17.94 -12.78 7.85
C ALA A 143 18.43 -13.18 9.27
N SER A 144 18.49 -12.24 10.21
CA SER A 144 18.92 -12.53 11.59
C SER A 144 17.95 -13.43 12.37
N ASN A 145 16.65 -13.39 12.04
CA ASN A 145 15.66 -14.25 12.70
C ASN A 145 15.77 -15.71 12.24
N ILE A 146 16.15 -15.95 10.98
CA ILE A 146 16.29 -17.30 10.41
C ILE A 146 17.50 -18.03 11.03
N SER A 147 18.63 -17.34 11.22
CA SER A 147 19.83 -17.98 11.79
C SER A 147 19.66 -18.44 13.23
N THR A 148 18.67 -17.91 13.96
CA THR A 148 18.43 -18.26 15.36
C THR A 148 17.58 -19.53 15.50
N SER A 149 16.78 -19.90 14.50
CA SER A 149 15.92 -21.09 14.58
C SER A 149 16.65 -22.41 14.33
N ASP A 150 17.73 -22.40 13.56
CA ASP A 150 18.37 -23.63 13.07
C ASP A 150 19.34 -24.27 14.08
N ASN A 151 19.74 -23.56 15.14
CA ASN A 151 20.65 -24.09 16.18
C ASN A 151 19.98 -25.06 17.16
N LEU A 152 18.69 -25.37 17.00
CA LEU A 152 17.95 -26.30 17.88
C LEU A 152 17.67 -27.68 17.24
N ALA A 153 17.97 -27.89 15.96
CA ALA A 153 17.78 -29.18 15.28
C ALA A 153 19.13 -29.83 14.94
N GLY A 154 19.64 -30.63 15.86
CA GLY A 154 20.89 -31.37 15.70
C GLY A 154 20.81 -32.48 14.64
N ASN A 155 21.91 -32.57 13.88
CA ASN A 155 22.60 -33.78 13.41
C ASN A 155 21.89 -34.71 12.40
N SER A 156 22.30 -34.62 11.13
CA SER A 156 22.44 -35.80 10.24
C SER A 156 23.18 -35.45 8.93
N THR A 157 24.44 -35.87 8.90
CA THR A 157 25.28 -36.43 7.82
C THR A 157 24.78 -36.43 6.35
N SER A 158 25.66 -35.95 5.44
CA SER A 158 26.21 -36.65 4.22
C SER A 158 26.23 -35.84 2.90
N ALA A 159 27.46 -35.68 2.39
CA ALA A 159 27.96 -35.93 1.03
C ALA A 159 27.57 -35.04 -0.19
N ASP A 160 28.56 -34.22 -0.57
CA ASP A 160 29.18 -34.04 -1.89
C ASP A 160 28.37 -33.54 -3.10
N GLY A 161 28.69 -32.31 -3.50
CA GLY A 161 28.38 -31.74 -4.80
C GLY A 161 29.04 -30.37 -5.01
N ASP A 162 30.27 -30.36 -5.52
CA ASP A 162 31.03 -29.17 -5.91
C ASP A 162 30.30 -28.38 -7.03
N LYS A 163 29.62 -27.29 -6.66
CA LYS A 163 29.22 -26.23 -7.59
C LYS A 163 29.84 -24.92 -7.16
N ALA A 164 30.71 -24.37 -8.01
CA ALA A 164 31.36 -23.08 -7.83
C ALA A 164 30.31 -21.99 -7.55
N ALA A 165 30.26 -21.54 -6.30
CA ALA A 165 29.36 -20.48 -5.86
C ALA A 165 29.89 -19.13 -6.35
N GLU A 166 29.14 -18.50 -7.25
CA GLU A 166 29.35 -17.13 -7.68
C GLU A 166 29.31 -16.20 -6.46
N ALA A 167 30.38 -15.46 -6.20
CA ALA A 167 30.54 -14.64 -5.01
C ALA A 167 29.50 -13.52 -5.02
N LYS A 168 28.42 -13.67 -4.23
CA LYS A 168 27.41 -12.62 -4.05
C LYS A 168 28.10 -11.35 -3.53
N PRO A 169 27.80 -10.17 -4.11
CA PRO A 169 28.36 -8.91 -3.63
C PRO A 169 28.04 -8.71 -2.14
N ALA A 170 29.03 -8.25 -1.38
CA ALA A 170 28.90 -8.00 0.04
C ALA A 170 27.73 -7.03 0.29
N THR A 171 26.68 -7.51 0.97
CA THR A 171 25.49 -6.71 1.25
C THR A 171 25.86 -5.62 2.27
N ARG A 172 25.68 -4.35 1.91
CA ARG A 172 25.90 -3.21 2.81
C ARG A 172 25.07 -3.41 4.08
N THR A 173 25.72 -3.41 5.25
CA THR A 173 25.04 -3.38 6.56
C THR A 173 24.47 -1.98 6.78
N VAL A 174 23.23 -1.90 7.26
CA VAL A 174 22.51 -0.63 7.50
C VAL A 174 22.19 -0.56 8.97
N SER A 175 22.60 0.52 9.63
CA SER A 175 22.30 0.74 11.04
C SER A 175 20.83 1.08 11.25
N ARG A 176 20.31 0.81 12.45
CA ARG A 176 18.95 1.24 12.84
C ARG A 176 18.77 2.76 12.71
N ALA A 177 19.81 3.54 12.96
CA ALA A 177 19.77 5.00 12.86
C ALA A 177 19.61 5.48 11.40
N GLU A 178 20.35 4.88 10.45
CA GLU A 178 20.18 5.15 9.01
C GLU A 178 18.76 4.77 8.55
N ALA A 179 18.28 3.59 8.94
CA ALA A 179 16.91 3.17 8.63
C ALA A 179 15.86 4.12 9.21
N ALA A 180 16.08 4.64 10.43
CA ALA A 180 15.17 5.60 11.07
C ALA A 180 15.19 6.96 10.36
N ALA A 181 16.36 7.41 9.88
CA ALA A 181 16.48 8.62 9.07
C ALA A 181 15.75 8.47 7.73
N ALA A 182 15.86 7.30 7.08
CA ALA A 182 15.08 7.00 5.89
C ALA A 182 13.57 6.98 6.18
N ALA A 183 13.13 6.30 7.25
CA ALA A 183 11.74 6.29 7.68
C ALA A 183 11.18 7.69 8.03
N ALA A 184 12.03 8.60 8.49
CA ALA A 184 11.65 10.00 8.72
C ALA A 184 11.27 10.73 7.43
N LYS A 185 11.78 10.28 6.27
CA LYS A 185 11.38 10.82 4.95
C LYS A 185 9.99 10.37 4.52
N ALA A 186 9.44 9.31 5.11
CA ALA A 186 8.09 8.83 4.81
C ALA A 186 7.04 9.78 5.40
N THR A 187 6.90 10.97 4.81
CA THR A 187 5.88 11.97 5.13
C THR A 187 4.99 12.22 3.92
N PRO A 188 3.75 12.70 4.11
CA PRO A 188 2.86 13.06 3.01
C PRO A 188 3.46 14.10 2.06
N GLU A 189 4.20 15.07 2.59
CA GLU A 189 4.80 16.18 1.85
C GLU A 189 5.92 15.68 0.93
N ASN A 190 6.81 14.83 1.46
CA ASN A 190 7.89 14.23 0.68
C ASN A 190 7.33 13.32 -0.40
N PHE A 191 6.31 12.52 -0.08
CA PHE A 191 5.66 11.69 -1.09
C PHE A 191 4.96 12.54 -2.15
N ALA A 192 4.26 13.62 -1.78
CA ALA A 192 3.60 14.49 -2.76
C ALA A 192 4.62 15.19 -3.68
N ALA A 193 5.74 15.65 -3.14
CA ALA A 193 6.84 16.23 -3.92
C ALA A 193 7.45 15.20 -4.88
N PHE A 194 7.74 13.99 -4.39
CA PHE A 194 8.19 12.87 -5.22
C PHE A 194 7.17 12.54 -6.31
N PHE A 195 5.90 12.38 -5.95
CA PHE A 195 4.83 12.00 -6.86
C PHE A 195 4.68 13.01 -7.99
N LYS A 196 4.79 14.30 -7.70
CA LYS A 196 4.77 15.34 -8.74
C LYS A 196 5.92 15.14 -9.73
N LYS A 197 7.16 14.98 -9.25
CA LYS A 197 8.33 14.75 -10.11
C LYS A 197 8.18 13.47 -10.92
N TYR A 198 7.85 12.36 -10.25
CA TYR A 198 7.66 11.05 -10.86
C TYR A 198 6.57 11.09 -11.93
N ARG A 199 5.43 11.73 -11.66
CA ARG A 199 4.37 11.93 -12.64
C ARG A 199 4.84 12.73 -13.86
N ASP A 200 5.57 13.82 -13.64
CA ASP A 200 6.07 14.67 -14.72
C ASP A 200 7.08 13.89 -15.62
N GLU A 201 7.91 13.01 -15.03
CA GLU A 201 8.81 12.09 -15.75
C GLU A 201 8.04 11.00 -16.53
N GLN A 202 7.09 10.33 -15.88
CA GLN A 202 6.29 9.26 -16.49
C GLN A 202 5.32 9.78 -17.57
N ALA A 203 4.96 11.06 -17.52
CA ALA A 203 4.13 11.70 -18.54
C ALA A 203 4.82 11.77 -19.92
N VAL A 204 6.16 11.70 -19.96
CA VAL A 204 6.93 11.63 -21.22
C VAL A 204 6.63 10.34 -21.97
N GLU A 205 6.55 9.22 -21.25
CA GLU A 205 6.25 7.90 -21.83
C GLU A 205 4.74 7.67 -22.01
N SER A 206 3.93 8.14 -21.06
CA SER A 206 2.48 7.96 -21.08
C SER A 206 1.75 9.24 -20.62
N PRO A 207 1.21 10.03 -21.57
CA PRO A 207 0.54 11.31 -21.26
C PRO A 207 -0.58 11.22 -20.22
N ARG A 208 -1.21 10.04 -20.08
CA ARG A 208 -2.25 9.75 -19.09
C ARG A 208 -1.78 9.93 -17.63
N TRP A 209 -0.48 10.03 -17.36
CA TRP A 209 0.00 10.37 -16.02
C TRP A 209 -0.38 11.79 -15.59
N THR A 210 -0.56 12.72 -16.53
CA THR A 210 -0.95 14.11 -16.23
C THR A 210 -2.35 14.23 -15.59
N GLU A 211 -3.22 13.25 -15.85
CA GLU A 211 -4.60 13.18 -15.33
C GLU A 211 -4.66 12.67 -13.88
N ILE A 212 -3.57 12.12 -13.36
CA ILE A 212 -3.56 11.38 -12.09
C ILE A 212 -3.22 12.32 -10.94
N GLN A 213 -4.14 12.37 -9.98
CA GLN A 213 -3.98 13.15 -8.76
C GLN A 213 -3.14 12.41 -7.74
N CYS A 214 -2.33 13.13 -6.96
CA CYS A 214 -1.52 12.50 -5.93
C CYS A 214 -2.44 11.86 -4.86
N PRO A 215 -2.26 10.57 -4.51
CA PRO A 215 -3.12 9.90 -3.55
C PRO A 215 -2.97 10.45 -2.12
N ALA A 216 -1.84 11.07 -1.80
CA ALA A 216 -1.54 11.69 -0.51
C ALA A 216 -1.96 13.16 -0.41
N GLU A 217 -2.41 13.78 -1.52
CA GLU A 217 -2.86 15.17 -1.46
C GLU A 217 -3.98 15.32 -0.42
N ALA A 218 -3.76 16.29 0.47
CA ALA A 218 -4.45 16.39 1.73
C ALA A 218 -5.97 16.45 1.55
N LEU A 219 -6.67 15.84 2.50
CA LEU A 219 -8.13 15.81 2.53
C LEU A 219 -8.64 17.25 2.42
N ARG A 220 -9.62 17.47 1.55
CA ARG A 220 -10.23 18.79 1.34
C ARG A 220 -11.63 18.78 1.90
N CYS A 221 -12.02 19.90 2.47
CA CYS A 221 -13.40 20.13 2.86
C CYS A 221 -14.29 20.02 1.62
N PHE A 222 -15.29 19.14 1.66
CA PHE A 222 -16.21 18.94 0.54
C PHE A 222 -16.94 20.23 0.14
N LYS A 223 -17.21 21.11 1.11
CA LYS A 223 -17.90 22.37 0.86
C LYS A 223 -16.98 23.47 0.33
N CYS A 224 -15.92 23.80 1.08
CA CYS A 224 -15.12 25.00 0.83
C CYS A 224 -13.73 24.72 0.27
N GLN A 225 -13.40 23.45 0.00
CA GLN A 225 -12.15 22.97 -0.60
C GLN A 225 -10.87 23.32 0.18
N LYS A 226 -11.00 23.89 1.39
CA LYS A 226 -9.89 24.09 2.30
C LYS A 226 -9.25 22.74 2.63
N VAL A 227 -7.94 22.72 2.49
CA VAL A 227 -7.10 21.56 2.78
C VAL A 227 -7.03 21.36 4.28
N GLU A 228 -7.08 20.10 4.71
CA GLU A 228 -6.84 19.70 6.09
C GLU A 228 -5.46 20.15 6.55
N ARG A 229 -5.40 20.74 7.75
CA ARG A 229 -4.16 21.15 8.41
C ARG A 229 -4.14 20.52 9.80
N ASP A 230 -2.96 20.32 10.37
CA ASP A 230 -2.81 19.67 11.69
C ASP A 230 -3.56 20.42 12.80
N GLU A 231 -3.64 21.75 12.68
CA GLU A 231 -4.38 22.61 13.60
C GLU A 231 -5.90 22.40 13.51
N TRP A 232 -6.43 22.11 12.31
CA TRP A 232 -7.86 22.00 12.00
C TRP A 232 -8.16 20.72 11.19
N PRO A 233 -8.17 19.55 11.86
CA PRO A 233 -8.54 18.30 11.21
C PRO A 233 -9.97 18.39 10.69
N LEU A 234 -10.21 17.85 9.49
CA LEU A 234 -11.52 17.87 8.89
C LEU A 234 -12.44 16.87 9.62
N GLN A 235 -13.59 17.35 10.02
CA GLN A 235 -14.64 16.56 10.65
C GLN A 235 -15.27 15.63 9.61
N SER A 236 -15.35 14.36 9.94
CA SER A 236 -16.02 13.37 9.08
C SER A 236 -17.53 13.48 9.27
N CYS A 237 -18.30 13.32 8.19
CA CYS A 237 -19.75 13.22 8.30
C CYS A 237 -20.15 12.05 9.20
N GLY A 238 -20.97 12.29 10.22
CA GLY A 238 -21.40 11.26 11.18
C GLY A 238 -22.19 10.10 10.55
N GLY A 239 -22.88 10.33 9.43
CA GLY A 239 -23.61 9.29 8.70
C GLY A 239 -22.69 8.43 7.84
N CYS A 240 -22.13 9.00 6.78
CA CYS A 240 -21.35 8.22 5.81
C CYS A 240 -19.88 7.96 6.20
N LYS A 241 -19.29 8.82 7.03
CA LYS A 241 -17.84 8.89 7.37
C LYS A 241 -16.88 9.15 6.18
N VAL A 242 -17.41 9.27 4.96
CA VAL A 242 -16.64 9.52 3.73
C VAL A 242 -16.37 11.01 3.53
N ALA A 243 -17.40 11.85 3.62
CA ALA A 243 -17.25 13.28 3.42
C ALA A 243 -16.56 13.95 4.62
N LYS A 244 -15.64 14.86 4.34
CA LYS A 244 -14.82 15.58 5.31
C LYS A 244 -15.12 17.08 5.21
N TYR A 245 -15.27 17.77 6.33
CA TYR A 245 -15.67 19.18 6.41
C TYR A 245 -14.84 19.94 7.43
N CYS A 246 -14.59 21.23 7.21
CA CYS A 246 -13.89 22.05 8.21
C CYS A 246 -14.64 22.10 9.55
N ASN A 247 -15.97 22.12 9.49
CA ASN A 247 -16.87 22.24 10.63
C ASN A 247 -18.31 21.89 10.22
N LYS A 248 -19.21 21.88 11.21
CA LYS A 248 -20.66 21.66 11.00
C LYS A 248 -21.31 22.67 10.06
N VAL A 249 -20.78 23.89 9.93
CA VAL A 249 -21.32 24.90 8.99
C VAL A 249 -21.11 24.43 7.56
N CYS A 250 -19.87 24.08 7.20
CA CYS A 250 -19.54 23.51 5.89
C CYS A 250 -20.36 22.24 5.59
N GLN A 251 -20.52 21.36 6.58
CA GLN A 251 -21.35 20.16 6.42
C GLN A 251 -22.83 20.50 6.14
N SER A 252 -23.39 21.47 6.86
CA SER A 252 -24.80 21.86 6.73
C SER A 252 -25.07 22.54 5.39
N GLU A 253 -24.15 23.40 4.94
CA GLU A 253 -24.23 24.07 3.64
C GLU A 253 -24.07 23.12 2.45
N ASP A 254 -23.36 22.00 2.63
CA ASP A 254 -23.23 20.93 1.63
C ASP A 254 -24.37 19.91 1.72
N TRP A 255 -25.17 19.94 2.79
CA TRP A 255 -26.13 18.88 3.11
C TRP A 255 -27.13 18.61 1.99
N ASN A 256 -27.61 19.63 1.27
CA ASN A 256 -28.57 19.45 0.19
C ASN A 256 -28.02 18.57 -0.94
N MET A 257 -26.74 18.70 -1.27
CA MET A 257 -26.07 17.83 -2.25
C MET A 257 -25.62 16.52 -1.60
N HIS A 258 -25.02 16.62 -0.41
CA HIS A 258 -24.46 15.49 0.30
C HIS A 258 -25.51 14.45 0.73
N LYS A 259 -26.73 14.85 1.12
CA LYS A 259 -27.77 13.98 1.70
C LYS A 259 -28.05 12.75 0.84
N THR A 260 -28.07 12.91 -0.48
CA THR A 260 -28.28 11.79 -1.43
C THR A 260 -27.15 10.77 -1.33
N PHE A 261 -25.91 11.24 -1.35
CA PHE A 261 -24.71 10.40 -1.19
C PHE A 261 -24.57 9.85 0.24
N CYS A 262 -24.95 10.65 1.24
CA CYS A 262 -24.89 10.29 2.64
C CYS A 262 -25.77 9.07 2.94
N LYS A 263 -26.96 9.00 2.35
CA LYS A 263 -27.83 7.82 2.50
C LYS A 263 -27.26 6.56 1.86
N ILE A 264 -26.56 6.71 0.72
CA ILE A 264 -25.94 5.60 0.00
C ILE A 264 -24.76 5.04 0.81
N PHE A 265 -23.97 5.92 1.41
CA PHE A 265 -22.76 5.56 2.16
C PHE A 265 -22.98 5.39 3.67
N GLY A 266 -24.09 5.86 4.21
CA GLY A 266 -24.38 5.94 5.64
C GLY A 266 -25.17 4.77 6.20
N GLY A 267 -25.19 3.63 5.50
CA GLY A 267 -25.82 2.40 5.97
C GLY A 267 -25.05 1.78 7.13
N GLN A 268 -25.32 2.27 8.34
CA GLN A 268 -25.22 1.52 9.60
C GLN A 268 -26.55 1.68 10.33
#